data_AF-A0A846J1G9-F1
#
_entry.id   AF-A0A846J1G9-F1
#
_cell.length_a   1.000
_cell.length_b   1.000
_cell.length_c   1.000
_cell.angle_alpha   90.00
_cell.angle_beta   90.00
_cell.angle_gamma   90.00
#
_symmetry.space_group_name_H-M   'P 1'
#
loop_
_entity.id
_entity.type
_entity.pdbx_description
1 polymer ?
#
loop_
_entity_poly.entity_id
_entity_poly.type
_entity_poly.pdbx_seq_one_letter_code
_entity_poly.pdbx_strand_id
1 'polypeptide(L)'
;MSNLYEKYKSARVHAPNFPMTIEWLGAKRTNLDKLKNRVILLDFWTFCCINCIHVIEDLKYLEEKYKNKLQVIGVHSPKFKYEKNSKAILNAMKKYGINHPVVNDKNKSIWDSYTVNAWPTFILIDPEGYAFTMVSGEGNRELLDQIIGDTIEYFHNINWSDENIILENKYEKEEYMYPSKISINENGLIAFSEKGKNRIVILDQNLEKIKTIGSSEYGLKDGDFKETQFKAPEGLRFIENKIYVADTENHSIRECDLEKEIVKTIAGNGQKEYSPMAKGDALNVSLNSPWDLEILKDCIYIAMAGNHQIWKYNMKDKSIESHIGTGGENIRDGSFDKCLLAQTSALCYDGKKKLYFVDSETSSIRYADLEDHKVHTLIGKGLFYFGNKVGSFENTMLQHPLDLKYKDNILYIADTYNNRIVKADILNDKVEIIKKGLNEPNGIELYENNIYICNTNDGKIEKIIIK
;
A
#
# COMPACT_ATOMS: atom_id res chain seq x y z
N MET A 1 -6.59 17.62 -32.48
CA MET A 1 -5.55 16.68 -31.99
C MET A 1 -5.66 15.41 -32.82
N SER A 2 -4.55 14.74 -33.13
CA SER A 2 -4.59 13.46 -33.88
C SER A 2 -5.27 12.37 -33.04
N ASN A 3 -6.21 11.63 -33.63
CA ASN A 3 -6.85 10.46 -33.00
C ASN A 3 -5.77 9.42 -32.64
N LEU A 4 -5.61 9.11 -31.35
CA LEU A 4 -4.60 8.20 -30.84
C LEU A 4 -4.88 6.74 -31.20
N TYR A 5 -6.14 6.32 -31.32
CA TYR A 5 -6.47 4.97 -31.78
C TYR A 5 -5.91 4.71 -33.18
N GLU A 6 -6.16 5.63 -34.12
CA GLU A 6 -5.63 5.54 -35.50
C GLU A 6 -4.10 5.47 -35.54
N LYS A 7 -3.41 6.20 -34.66
CA LYS A 7 -1.95 6.14 -34.52
C LYS A 7 -1.47 4.73 -34.19
N TYR A 8 -2.15 4.04 -33.29
CA TYR A 8 -1.75 2.71 -32.80
C TYR A 8 -2.34 1.54 -33.60
N LYS A 9 -3.39 1.78 -34.40
CA LYS A 9 -4.12 0.75 -35.16
C LYS A 9 -3.23 -0.06 -36.11
N SER A 10 -2.18 0.53 -36.65
CA SER A 10 -1.26 -0.13 -37.58
C SER A 10 -0.44 -1.28 -36.97
N ALA A 11 -0.40 -1.39 -35.63
CA ALA A 11 0.34 -2.42 -34.89
C ALA A 11 -0.55 -3.45 -34.17
N ARG A 12 -1.82 -3.60 -34.58
CA ARG A 12 -2.79 -4.51 -33.96
C ARG A 12 -2.37 -5.98 -34.06
N VAL A 13 -2.43 -6.68 -32.94
CA VAL A 13 -2.19 -8.13 -32.84
C VAL A 13 -3.40 -8.78 -32.17
N HIS A 14 -3.79 -9.98 -32.60
CA HIS A 14 -4.85 -10.72 -31.91
C HIS A 14 -4.50 -10.89 -30.44
N ALA A 15 -5.42 -10.48 -29.55
CA ALA A 15 -5.21 -10.56 -28.13
C ALA A 15 -5.17 -12.03 -27.67
N PRO A 16 -4.08 -12.51 -27.03
CA PRO A 16 -4.04 -13.84 -26.43
C PRO A 16 -5.21 -14.06 -25.46
N ASN A 17 -5.96 -15.15 -25.64
CA ASN A 17 -7.11 -15.44 -24.81
C ASN A 17 -6.69 -16.01 -23.44
N PHE A 18 -7.60 -15.94 -22.46
CA PHE A 18 -7.34 -16.44 -21.12
C PHE A 18 -7.25 -17.98 -21.10
N PRO A 19 -6.23 -18.56 -20.44
CA PRO A 19 -6.10 -20.01 -20.31
C PRO A 19 -7.35 -20.65 -19.73
N MET A 20 -7.71 -21.85 -20.20
CA MET A 20 -8.96 -22.49 -19.74
C MET A 20 -8.98 -22.79 -18.24
N THR A 21 -7.81 -23.02 -17.67
CA THR A 21 -7.60 -23.33 -16.25
C THR A 21 -7.47 -22.10 -15.37
N ILE A 22 -7.54 -20.88 -15.93
CA ILE A 22 -7.40 -19.67 -15.13
C ILE A 22 -8.57 -19.53 -14.16
N GLU A 23 -8.23 -19.18 -12.93
CA GLU A 23 -9.21 -18.89 -11.89
C GLU A 23 -9.67 -17.44 -12.01
N TRP A 24 -10.99 -17.24 -12.06
CA TRP A 24 -11.62 -15.93 -12.00
C TRP A 24 -12.09 -15.65 -10.58
N LEU A 25 -11.82 -14.46 -10.11
CA LEU A 25 -12.15 -13.96 -8.79
C LEU A 25 -13.14 -12.81 -8.92
N GLY A 26 -14.14 -12.83 -8.05
CA GLY A 26 -15.23 -11.86 -8.08
C GLY A 26 -16.26 -12.09 -9.18
N ALA A 27 -15.99 -12.91 -10.21
CA ALA A 27 -16.85 -13.06 -11.38
C ALA A 27 -16.99 -14.51 -11.85
N LYS A 28 -18.06 -14.79 -12.59
CA LYS A 28 -18.15 -16.03 -13.38
C LYS A 28 -17.04 -16.07 -14.43
N ARG A 29 -16.49 -17.27 -14.65
CA ARG A 29 -15.50 -17.49 -15.70
C ARG A 29 -16.01 -17.04 -17.06
N THR A 30 -15.19 -16.25 -17.76
CA THR A 30 -15.42 -15.81 -19.14
C THR A 30 -14.15 -15.96 -19.99
N ASN A 31 -14.19 -15.45 -21.22
CA ASN A 31 -13.05 -15.39 -22.14
C ASN A 31 -13.17 -14.15 -23.06
N LEU A 32 -12.09 -13.78 -23.76
CA LEU A 32 -12.11 -12.58 -24.62
C LEU A 32 -13.08 -12.71 -25.81
N ASP A 33 -13.31 -13.92 -26.32
CA ASP A 33 -14.23 -14.15 -27.45
C ASP A 33 -15.69 -13.80 -27.12
N LYS A 34 -16.05 -13.92 -25.83
CA LYS A 34 -17.37 -13.55 -25.30
C LYS A 34 -17.48 -12.07 -24.94
N LEU A 35 -16.38 -11.32 -24.96
CA LEU A 35 -16.32 -9.91 -24.61
C LEU A 35 -16.18 -9.00 -25.84
N LYS A 36 -16.59 -9.49 -27.01
CA LYS A 36 -16.65 -8.70 -28.26
C LYS A 36 -17.60 -7.51 -28.13
N ASN A 37 -17.43 -6.52 -29.01
CA ASN A 37 -18.19 -5.27 -29.01
C ASN A 37 -17.99 -4.42 -27.74
N ARG A 38 -16.79 -4.47 -27.17
CA ARG A 38 -16.35 -3.69 -26.01
C ARG A 38 -14.89 -3.30 -26.18
N VAL A 39 -14.49 -2.17 -25.60
CA VAL A 39 -13.08 -1.92 -25.30
C VAL A 39 -12.74 -2.70 -24.04
N ILE A 40 -11.63 -3.43 -24.03
CA ILE A 40 -11.15 -4.15 -22.85
C ILE A 40 -9.83 -3.52 -22.40
N LEU A 41 -9.73 -3.22 -21.12
CA LEU A 41 -8.51 -2.77 -20.47
C LEU A 41 -8.03 -3.87 -19.54
N LEU A 42 -6.93 -4.54 -19.90
CA LEU A 42 -6.25 -5.46 -18.99
C LEU A 42 -5.32 -4.66 -18.10
N ASP A 43 -5.46 -4.80 -16.79
CA ASP A 43 -4.56 -4.23 -15.79
C ASP A 43 -3.69 -5.35 -15.20
N PHE A 44 -2.39 -5.35 -15.48
CA PHE A 44 -1.43 -6.30 -14.91
C PHE A 44 -0.89 -5.76 -13.59
N TRP A 45 -1.41 -6.29 -12.49
CA TRP A 45 -1.19 -5.73 -11.15
C TRP A 45 -0.83 -6.80 -10.11
N THR A 46 -0.39 -6.34 -8.94
CA THR A 46 -0.14 -7.13 -7.74
C THR A 46 -0.45 -6.26 -6.52
N PHE A 47 -0.97 -6.83 -5.44
CA PHE A 47 -1.58 -6.01 -4.36
C PHE A 47 -0.58 -5.49 -3.31
N CYS A 48 0.68 -5.93 -3.36
CA CYS A 48 1.76 -5.40 -2.51
C CYS A 48 2.33 -4.07 -3.02
N CYS A 49 2.29 -3.86 -4.33
CA CYS A 49 3.00 -2.78 -5.00
C CYS A 49 2.26 -1.46 -4.88
N ILE A 50 2.92 -0.44 -4.32
CA ILE A 50 2.33 0.89 -4.16
C ILE A 50 1.91 1.52 -5.50
N ASN A 51 2.69 1.29 -6.56
CA ASN A 51 2.38 1.81 -7.89
C ASN A 51 1.07 1.22 -8.46
N CYS A 52 0.78 -0.05 -8.14
CA CYS A 52 -0.49 -0.68 -8.51
C CYS A 52 -1.66 -0.11 -7.69
N ILE A 53 -1.46 0.17 -6.41
CA ILE A 53 -2.51 0.74 -5.55
C ILE A 53 -2.91 2.13 -6.05
N HIS A 54 -1.93 2.93 -6.47
CA HIS A 54 -2.14 4.29 -6.97
C HIS A 54 -3.06 4.40 -8.19
N VAL A 55 -3.11 3.38 -9.06
CA VAL A 55 -3.91 3.41 -10.30
C VAL A 55 -5.34 2.92 -10.09
N ILE A 56 -5.69 2.38 -8.92
CA ILE A 56 -7.05 1.84 -8.66
C ILE A 56 -8.12 2.93 -8.80
N GLU A 57 -7.84 4.16 -8.35
CA GLU A 57 -8.76 5.29 -8.49
C GLU A 57 -8.87 5.74 -9.95
N ASP A 58 -7.78 5.67 -10.72
CA ASP A 58 -7.78 5.96 -12.15
C ASP A 58 -8.65 4.94 -12.92
N LEU A 59 -8.56 3.66 -12.55
CA LEU A 59 -9.40 2.60 -13.12
C LEU A 59 -10.88 2.81 -12.79
N LYS A 60 -11.22 3.10 -11.53
CA LYS A 60 -12.61 3.42 -11.12
C LYS A 60 -13.19 4.58 -11.93
N TYR A 61 -12.40 5.63 -12.16
CA TYR A 61 -12.80 6.77 -12.99
C TYR A 61 -13.13 6.33 -14.43
N LEU A 62 -12.25 5.55 -15.05
CA LEU A 62 -12.43 5.08 -16.43
C LEU A 62 -13.63 4.13 -16.56
N GLU A 63 -13.81 3.23 -15.58
CA GLU A 63 -14.94 2.30 -15.50
C GLU A 63 -16.29 3.03 -15.47
N GLU A 64 -16.40 4.07 -14.65
CA GLU A 64 -17.64 4.85 -14.54
C GLU A 64 -17.86 5.74 -15.79
N LYS A 65 -16.81 6.41 -16.29
CA LYS A 65 -16.91 7.30 -17.47
C LYS A 65 -17.33 6.54 -18.73
N TYR A 66 -16.78 5.34 -18.94
CA TYR A 66 -17.02 4.52 -20.13
C TYR A 66 -17.90 3.31 -19.87
N LYS A 67 -18.79 3.42 -18.87
CA LYS A 67 -19.74 2.39 -18.49
C LYS A 67 -20.45 1.78 -19.70
N ASN A 68 -20.54 0.46 -19.73
CA ASN A 68 -21.11 -0.38 -20.81
C ASN A 68 -20.28 -0.41 -22.12
N LYS A 69 -19.26 0.42 -22.27
CA LYS A 69 -18.36 0.40 -23.45
C LYS A 69 -16.97 -0.14 -23.11
N LEU A 70 -16.54 0.05 -21.87
CA LEU A 70 -15.28 -0.45 -21.32
C LEU A 70 -15.54 -1.62 -20.35
N GLN A 71 -14.69 -2.65 -20.42
CA GLN A 71 -14.56 -3.68 -19.39
C GLN A 71 -13.11 -3.70 -18.91
N VAL A 72 -12.89 -3.34 -17.64
CA VAL A 72 -11.58 -3.54 -16.98
C VAL A 72 -11.50 -4.98 -16.51
N ILE A 73 -10.35 -5.63 -16.69
CA ILE A 73 -10.05 -6.95 -16.13
C ILE A 73 -8.67 -6.89 -15.47
N GLY A 74 -8.64 -7.11 -14.15
CA GLY A 74 -7.40 -7.20 -13.40
C GLY A 74 -6.72 -8.54 -13.65
N VAL A 75 -5.55 -8.55 -14.27
CA VAL A 75 -4.67 -9.71 -14.40
C VAL A 75 -3.70 -9.73 -13.23
N HIS A 76 -4.16 -10.27 -12.10
CA HIS A 76 -3.34 -10.33 -10.89
C HIS A 76 -2.17 -11.30 -11.10
N SER A 77 -0.97 -10.72 -11.19
CA SER A 77 0.28 -11.39 -11.52
C SER A 77 1.23 -11.25 -10.33
N PRO A 78 1.33 -12.25 -9.44
CA PRO A 78 1.91 -12.09 -8.11
C PRO A 78 3.42 -11.81 -8.14
N LYS A 79 3.90 -10.92 -7.25
CA LYS A 79 5.32 -10.77 -6.91
C LYS A 79 5.73 -11.80 -5.85
N PHE A 80 4.98 -11.88 -4.76
CA PHE A 80 5.25 -12.74 -3.62
C PHE A 80 4.49 -14.08 -3.66
N LYS A 81 4.99 -15.06 -2.89
CA LYS A 81 4.34 -16.38 -2.79
C LYS A 81 2.94 -16.28 -2.18
N TYR A 82 2.75 -15.43 -1.18
CA TYR A 82 1.47 -15.23 -0.51
C TYR A 82 0.38 -14.73 -1.45
N GLU A 83 0.73 -13.83 -2.38
CA GLU A 83 -0.20 -13.23 -3.34
C GLU A 83 -0.80 -14.25 -4.33
N LYS A 84 -0.25 -15.46 -4.45
CA LYS A 84 -0.88 -16.55 -5.23
C LYS A 84 -2.19 -17.05 -4.61
N ASN A 85 -2.46 -16.76 -3.34
CA ASN A 85 -3.63 -17.22 -2.62
C ASN A 85 -4.88 -16.42 -3.02
N SER A 86 -5.89 -17.09 -3.57
CA SER A 86 -7.14 -16.47 -4.02
C SER A 86 -7.90 -15.74 -2.91
N LYS A 87 -7.86 -16.24 -1.66
CA LYS A 87 -8.48 -15.56 -0.51
C LYS A 87 -7.76 -14.24 -0.20
N ALA A 88 -6.43 -14.21 -0.32
CA ALA A 88 -5.65 -12.98 -0.15
C ALA A 88 -5.99 -11.94 -1.23
N ILE A 89 -6.13 -12.38 -2.49
CA ILE A 89 -6.55 -11.49 -3.58
C ILE A 89 -7.97 -10.97 -3.36
N LEU A 90 -8.92 -11.82 -2.96
CA LEU A 90 -10.28 -11.39 -2.64
C LEU A 90 -10.30 -10.38 -1.47
N ASN A 91 -9.46 -10.59 -0.45
CA ASN A 91 -9.29 -9.62 0.63
C ASN A 91 -8.72 -8.30 0.11
N ALA A 92 -7.72 -8.33 -0.78
CA ALA A 92 -7.17 -7.13 -1.41
C ALA A 92 -8.20 -6.40 -2.28
N MET A 93 -9.01 -7.14 -3.05
CA MET A 93 -10.10 -6.56 -3.85
C MET A 93 -11.09 -5.81 -2.96
N LYS A 94 -11.53 -6.41 -1.85
CA LYS A 94 -12.40 -5.75 -0.87
C LYS A 94 -11.70 -4.57 -0.19
N LYS A 95 -10.43 -4.71 0.17
CA LYS A 95 -9.61 -3.67 0.86
C LYS A 95 -9.44 -2.40 0.02
N TYR A 96 -9.20 -2.54 -1.28
CA TYR A 96 -8.97 -1.40 -2.17
C TYR A 96 -10.21 -0.99 -2.98
N GLY A 97 -11.35 -1.69 -2.77
CA GLY A 97 -12.61 -1.41 -3.47
C GLY A 97 -12.56 -1.73 -4.97
N ILE A 98 -11.87 -2.80 -5.35
CA ILE A 98 -11.79 -3.29 -6.74
C ILE A 98 -13.11 -3.98 -7.10
N ASN A 99 -13.85 -3.38 -8.03
CA ASN A 99 -15.16 -3.83 -8.45
C ASN A 99 -15.21 -4.36 -9.90
N HIS A 100 -14.06 -4.56 -10.53
CA HIS A 100 -13.94 -5.30 -11.78
C HIS A 100 -13.55 -6.78 -11.56
N PRO A 101 -13.80 -7.65 -12.56
CA PRO A 101 -13.32 -9.02 -12.57
C PRO A 101 -11.79 -9.10 -12.47
N VAL A 102 -11.31 -10.09 -11.73
CA VAL A 102 -9.87 -10.35 -11.59
C VAL A 102 -9.59 -11.80 -11.99
N VAL A 103 -8.50 -12.03 -12.73
CA VAL A 103 -7.95 -13.37 -12.95
C VAL A 103 -6.71 -13.57 -12.09
N ASN A 104 -6.57 -14.75 -11.49
CA ASN A 104 -5.40 -15.09 -10.68
C ASN A 104 -4.34 -15.79 -11.54
N ASP A 105 -3.44 -15.00 -12.15
CA ASP A 105 -2.35 -15.48 -13.00
C ASP A 105 -1.13 -15.93 -12.16
N LYS A 106 -1.35 -16.93 -11.30
CA LYS A 106 -0.37 -17.44 -10.30
C LYS A 106 1.01 -17.79 -10.88
N ASN A 107 1.06 -18.11 -12.16
CA ASN A 107 2.26 -18.55 -12.88
C ASN A 107 2.71 -17.55 -13.95
N LYS A 108 2.11 -16.36 -14.03
CA LYS A 108 2.45 -15.31 -15.01
C LYS A 108 2.31 -15.75 -16.47
N SER A 109 1.41 -16.69 -16.74
CA SER A 109 1.17 -17.21 -18.09
C SER A 109 0.53 -16.19 -19.03
N ILE A 110 -0.39 -15.37 -18.51
CA ILE A 110 -1.01 -14.28 -19.26
C ILE A 110 0.01 -13.14 -19.37
N TRP A 111 0.67 -12.78 -18.26
CA TRP A 111 1.75 -11.81 -18.22
C TRP A 111 2.81 -12.06 -19.33
N ASP A 112 3.30 -13.30 -19.44
CA ASP A 112 4.28 -13.70 -20.44
C ASP A 112 3.73 -13.63 -21.87
N SER A 113 2.47 -14.05 -22.08
CA SER A 113 1.85 -14.02 -23.41
C SER A 113 1.61 -12.61 -23.96
N TYR A 114 1.48 -11.62 -23.08
CA TYR A 114 1.42 -10.20 -23.43
C TYR A 114 2.79 -9.50 -23.32
N THR A 115 3.87 -10.24 -23.03
CA THR A 115 5.24 -9.72 -22.91
C THR A 115 5.41 -8.59 -21.87
N VAL A 116 4.60 -8.64 -20.81
CA VAL A 116 4.65 -7.64 -19.74
C VAL A 116 5.96 -7.78 -18.95
N ASN A 117 6.49 -6.67 -18.45
CA ASN A 117 7.75 -6.67 -17.69
C ASN A 117 7.78 -5.72 -16.47
N ALA A 118 6.69 -5.02 -16.20
CA ALA A 118 6.59 -4.06 -15.09
C ALA A 118 5.16 -3.99 -14.53
N TRP A 119 5.07 -3.65 -13.25
CA TRP A 119 3.80 -3.42 -12.55
C TRP A 119 3.62 -1.91 -12.25
N PRO A 120 2.41 -1.34 -12.43
CA PRO A 120 1.32 -1.88 -13.24
C PRO A 120 1.66 -1.79 -14.75
N THR A 121 0.98 -2.58 -15.57
CA THR A 121 0.98 -2.42 -17.04
C THR A 121 -0.44 -2.59 -17.58
N PHE A 122 -0.81 -1.75 -18.52
CA PHE A 122 -2.12 -1.71 -19.13
C PHE A 122 -2.06 -2.18 -20.59
N ILE A 123 -2.97 -3.07 -20.98
CA ILE A 123 -3.17 -3.45 -22.39
C ILE A 123 -4.58 -3.06 -22.81
N LEU A 124 -4.69 -2.30 -23.89
CA LEU A 124 -5.97 -1.99 -24.51
C LEU A 124 -6.24 -2.93 -25.68
N ILE A 125 -7.42 -3.52 -25.64
CA ILE A 125 -7.97 -4.40 -26.68
C ILE A 125 -9.23 -3.73 -27.21
N ASP A 126 -9.33 -3.65 -28.53
CA ASP A 126 -10.47 -3.01 -29.18
C ASP A 126 -11.66 -3.98 -29.39
N PRO A 127 -12.84 -3.47 -29.83
CA PRO A 127 -14.05 -4.26 -29.99
C PRO A 127 -13.96 -5.47 -30.93
N GLU A 128 -12.96 -5.52 -31.82
CA GLU A 128 -12.74 -6.64 -32.73
C GLU A 128 -11.81 -7.72 -32.11
N GLY A 129 -11.25 -7.48 -30.92
CA GLY A 129 -10.43 -8.44 -30.17
C GLY A 129 -8.93 -8.33 -30.43
N TYR A 130 -8.44 -7.17 -30.87
CA TYR A 130 -7.02 -6.95 -31.10
C TYR A 130 -6.42 -6.08 -30.00
N ALA A 131 -5.31 -6.54 -29.42
CA ALA A 131 -4.46 -5.71 -28.59
C ALA A 131 -3.73 -4.72 -29.49
N PHE A 132 -3.83 -3.42 -29.17
CA PHE A 132 -3.33 -2.37 -30.06
C PHE A 132 -2.40 -1.39 -29.37
N THR A 133 -2.38 -1.34 -28.04
CA THR A 133 -1.40 -0.53 -27.30
C THR A 133 -1.13 -1.10 -25.90
N MET A 134 0.06 -0.79 -25.40
CA MET A 134 0.55 -1.11 -24.06
C MET A 134 1.03 0.18 -23.40
N VAL A 135 0.62 0.41 -22.16
CA VAL A 135 1.06 1.55 -21.34
C VAL A 135 1.57 1.00 -20.02
N SER A 136 2.82 1.30 -19.66
CA SER A 136 3.44 0.78 -18.44
C SER A 136 3.65 1.88 -17.39
N GLY A 137 3.53 1.50 -16.12
CA GLY A 137 3.68 2.39 -14.98
C GLY A 137 2.42 3.17 -14.61
N GLU A 138 2.49 3.84 -13.47
CA GLU A 138 1.41 4.69 -12.95
C GLU A 138 1.38 6.09 -13.58
N GLY A 139 0.33 6.88 -13.27
CA GLY A 139 0.22 8.28 -13.72
C GLY A 139 -0.30 8.47 -15.14
N ASN A 140 -0.83 7.42 -15.76
CA ASN A 140 -1.23 7.40 -17.17
C ASN A 140 -2.74 7.60 -17.43
N ARG A 141 -3.53 8.03 -16.42
CA ARG A 141 -5.00 8.14 -16.54
C ARG A 141 -5.44 8.95 -17.76
N GLU A 142 -4.88 10.14 -17.97
CA GLU A 142 -5.29 11.04 -19.07
C GLU A 142 -5.00 10.43 -20.45
N LEU A 143 -3.85 9.76 -20.58
CA LEU A 143 -3.49 9.04 -21.80
C LEU A 143 -4.45 7.89 -22.07
N LEU A 144 -4.74 7.06 -21.06
CA LEU A 144 -5.69 5.95 -21.17
C LEU A 144 -7.09 6.46 -21.52
N ASP A 145 -7.54 7.52 -20.84
CA ASP A 145 -8.82 8.18 -21.07
C ASP A 145 -8.96 8.62 -22.54
N GLN A 146 -7.96 9.33 -23.06
CA GLN A 146 -7.96 9.78 -24.45
C GLN A 146 -7.97 8.60 -25.44
N ILE A 147 -7.13 7.58 -25.24
CA ILE A 147 -7.07 6.43 -26.15
C ILE A 147 -8.41 5.66 -26.14
N ILE A 148 -9.02 5.45 -24.98
CA ILE A 148 -10.31 4.77 -24.85
C ILE A 148 -11.41 5.57 -25.54
N GLY A 149 -11.46 6.89 -25.31
CA GLY A 149 -12.40 7.80 -25.97
C GLY A 149 -12.29 7.75 -27.49
N ASP A 150 -11.07 7.88 -28.02
CA ASP A 150 -10.78 7.84 -29.45
C ASP A 150 -11.17 6.49 -30.08
N THR A 151 -10.97 5.38 -29.34
CA THR A 151 -11.39 4.04 -29.76
C THR A 151 -12.91 3.92 -29.84
N ILE A 152 -13.62 4.42 -28.83
CA ILE A 152 -15.09 4.40 -28.81
C ILE A 152 -15.68 5.24 -29.94
N GLU A 153 -15.12 6.42 -30.22
CA GLU A 153 -15.52 7.26 -31.35
C GLU A 153 -15.29 6.56 -32.68
N TYR A 154 -14.13 5.91 -32.84
CA TYR A 154 -13.81 5.13 -34.03
C TYR A 154 -14.85 4.02 -34.29
N PHE A 155 -15.24 3.27 -33.25
CA PHE A 155 -16.21 2.18 -33.32
C PHE A 155 -17.68 2.62 -33.07
N HIS A 156 -18.05 3.87 -33.37
CA HIS A 156 -19.40 4.39 -33.08
C HIS A 156 -20.57 3.59 -33.70
N ASN A 157 -20.35 2.86 -34.79
CA ASN A 157 -21.40 2.13 -35.53
C ASN A 157 -21.61 0.68 -35.09
N ILE A 158 -20.92 0.19 -34.05
CA ILE A 158 -21.13 -1.17 -33.56
C ILE A 158 -22.27 -1.24 -32.54
N ASN A 159 -22.86 -2.44 -32.40
CA ASN A 159 -23.79 -2.70 -31.31
C ASN A 159 -23.01 -3.02 -30.03
N TRP A 160 -22.79 -2.00 -29.20
CA TRP A 160 -22.14 -2.14 -27.89
C TRP A 160 -22.91 -3.11 -27.01
N SER A 161 -22.18 -3.92 -26.23
CA SER A 161 -22.81 -4.87 -25.32
C SER A 161 -23.38 -4.15 -24.08
N ASP A 162 -24.56 -4.54 -23.63
CA ASP A 162 -25.18 -4.00 -22.41
C ASP A 162 -24.79 -4.77 -21.14
N GLU A 163 -24.20 -5.97 -21.27
CA GLU A 163 -23.86 -6.85 -20.15
C GLU A 163 -22.40 -6.72 -19.67
N ASN A 164 -22.15 -5.96 -18.59
CA ASN A 164 -20.88 -6.04 -17.89
C ASN A 164 -20.80 -7.34 -17.09
N ILE A 165 -19.59 -7.86 -16.86
CA ILE A 165 -19.41 -9.01 -15.98
C ILE A 165 -19.82 -8.59 -14.55
N ILE A 166 -20.89 -9.19 -14.04
CA ILE A 166 -21.42 -8.89 -12.71
C ILE A 166 -20.56 -9.61 -11.66
N LEU A 167 -20.18 -8.87 -10.61
CA LEU A 167 -19.50 -9.46 -9.47
C LEU A 167 -20.45 -10.24 -8.54
N GLU A 168 -20.02 -11.39 -8.03
CA GLU A 168 -20.81 -12.26 -7.15
C GLU A 168 -20.38 -12.22 -5.67
N ASN A 169 -19.46 -11.34 -5.31
CA ASN A 169 -18.87 -11.35 -3.97
C ASN A 169 -19.86 -10.90 -2.89
N LYS A 170 -20.07 -11.76 -1.89
CA LYS A 170 -20.68 -11.40 -0.60
C LYS A 170 -19.57 -11.35 0.45
N TYR A 171 -19.46 -10.22 1.15
CA TYR A 171 -18.47 -10.06 2.19
C TYR A 171 -19.08 -10.27 3.57
N GLU A 172 -18.35 -10.97 4.43
CA GLU A 172 -18.74 -11.13 5.83
C GLU A 172 -18.53 -9.82 6.60
N LYS A 173 -19.28 -9.68 7.69
CA LYS A 173 -19.18 -8.54 8.61
C LYS A 173 -18.02 -8.78 9.56
N GLU A 174 -17.04 -7.87 9.53
CA GLU A 174 -15.91 -7.83 10.47
C GLU A 174 -16.17 -6.82 11.61
N GLU A 175 -15.47 -6.98 12.73
CA GLU A 175 -15.53 -6.03 13.85
C GLU A 175 -14.94 -4.67 13.42
N TYR A 176 -13.68 -4.70 12.98
CA TYR A 176 -13.00 -3.58 12.33
C TYR A 176 -12.66 -3.92 10.89
N MET A 177 -12.83 -2.98 9.97
CA MET A 177 -12.51 -3.21 8.56
C MET A 177 -11.06 -2.81 8.30
N TYR A 178 -10.18 -3.81 8.16
CA TYR A 178 -8.75 -3.64 7.92
C TYR A 178 -8.04 -2.72 8.92
N PRO A 179 -8.03 -3.03 10.24
CA PRO A 179 -7.18 -2.32 11.19
C PRO A 179 -5.73 -2.46 10.75
N SER A 180 -5.01 -1.36 10.58
CA SER A 180 -3.71 -1.39 9.90
C SER A 180 -2.52 -1.12 10.82
N LYS A 181 -2.45 0.06 11.43
CA LYS A 181 -1.39 0.45 12.37
C LYS A 181 -1.98 0.85 13.70
N ILE A 182 -1.19 0.70 14.76
CA ILE A 182 -1.59 0.89 16.15
C ILE A 182 -0.50 1.66 16.90
N SER A 183 -0.92 2.52 17.82
CA SER A 183 -0.05 3.23 18.75
C SER A 183 -0.71 3.26 20.13
N ILE A 184 0.09 3.28 21.18
CA ILE A 184 -0.37 3.28 22.57
C ILE A 184 0.42 4.33 23.34
N ASN A 185 -0.27 5.20 24.08
CA ASN A 185 0.39 6.20 24.91
C ASN A 185 0.78 5.66 26.29
N GLU A 186 1.50 6.46 27.07
CA GLU A 186 1.97 6.11 28.42
C GLU A 186 0.87 5.75 29.43
N ASN A 187 -0.37 6.18 29.19
CA ASN A 187 -1.54 5.90 30.02
C ASN A 187 -2.31 4.65 29.56
N GLY A 188 -1.82 3.95 28.54
CA GLY A 188 -2.48 2.76 27.97
C GLY A 188 -3.67 3.07 27.07
N LEU A 189 -3.85 4.33 26.63
CA LEU A 189 -4.83 4.67 25.61
C LEU A 189 -4.35 4.17 24.25
N ILE A 190 -5.19 3.41 23.56
CA ILE A 190 -4.84 2.74 22.31
C ILE A 190 -5.51 3.49 21.16
N ALA A 191 -4.76 3.77 20.10
CA ALA A 191 -5.30 4.27 18.85
C ALA A 191 -4.87 3.35 17.72
N PHE A 192 -5.76 3.08 16.77
CA PHE A 192 -5.39 2.39 15.53
C PHE A 192 -6.14 2.96 14.32
N SER A 193 -5.54 2.84 13.14
CA SER A 193 -6.17 3.21 11.87
C SER A 193 -7.08 2.10 11.38
N GLU A 194 -8.38 2.37 11.23
CA GLU A 194 -9.33 1.47 10.58
C GLU A 194 -9.42 1.85 9.09
N LYS A 195 -8.43 1.41 8.31
CA LYS A 195 -8.24 1.78 6.91
C LYS A 195 -9.52 1.62 6.08
N GLY A 196 -10.21 0.48 6.24
CA GLY A 196 -11.41 0.17 5.47
C GLY A 196 -12.62 1.07 5.77
N LYS A 197 -12.56 1.88 6.83
CA LYS A 197 -13.57 2.88 7.15
C LYS A 197 -13.01 4.30 7.23
N ASN A 198 -11.83 4.58 6.67
CA ASN A 198 -11.25 5.93 6.58
C ASN A 198 -11.28 6.72 7.90
N ARG A 199 -10.88 6.09 9.01
CA ARG A 199 -10.98 6.70 10.34
C ARG A 199 -9.95 6.12 11.32
N ILE A 200 -9.78 6.80 12.45
CA ILE A 200 -9.02 6.32 13.61
C ILE A 200 -9.98 5.85 14.69
N VAL A 201 -9.65 4.76 15.37
CA VAL A 201 -10.42 4.20 16.49
C VAL A 201 -9.59 4.30 17.76
N ILE A 202 -10.22 4.77 18.84
CA ILE A 202 -9.61 4.88 20.17
C ILE A 202 -10.22 3.82 21.08
N LEU A 203 -9.36 3.00 21.71
CA LEU A 203 -9.74 1.98 22.68
C LEU A 203 -9.11 2.26 24.05
N ASP A 204 -9.71 1.70 25.10
CA ASP A 204 -9.09 1.60 26.40
C ASP A 204 -8.11 0.40 26.47
N GLN A 205 -7.47 0.22 27.63
CA GLN A 205 -6.54 -0.89 27.88
C GLN A 205 -7.18 -2.29 27.84
N ASN A 206 -8.51 -2.37 27.95
CA ASN A 206 -9.31 -3.59 27.87
C ASN A 206 -9.79 -3.88 26.42
N LEU A 207 -9.35 -3.07 25.44
CA LEU A 207 -9.78 -3.11 24.04
C LEU A 207 -11.25 -2.69 23.85
N GLU A 208 -11.85 -1.99 24.81
CA GLU A 208 -13.19 -1.43 24.67
C GLU A 208 -13.13 -0.11 23.89
N LYS A 209 -14.03 0.05 22.91
CA LYS A 209 -14.06 1.24 22.06
C LYS A 209 -14.53 2.47 22.84
N ILE A 210 -13.66 3.45 22.99
CA ILE A 210 -13.97 4.75 23.60
C ILE A 210 -14.62 5.68 22.59
N LYS A 211 -13.95 5.93 21.45
CA LYS A 211 -14.41 6.88 20.42
C LYS A 211 -13.79 6.60 19.06
N THR A 212 -14.25 7.32 18.04
CA THR A 212 -13.70 7.31 16.68
C THR A 212 -13.43 8.74 16.22
N ILE A 213 -12.41 8.90 15.38
CA ILE A 213 -12.02 10.17 14.76
C ILE A 213 -12.11 10.00 13.25
N GLY A 214 -12.99 10.77 12.59
CA GLY A 214 -13.30 10.65 11.18
C GLY A 214 -14.77 10.28 10.91
N SER A 215 -15.35 10.92 9.90
CA SER A 215 -16.74 10.70 9.45
C SER A 215 -16.97 9.33 8.81
N SER A 216 -15.90 8.61 8.45
CA SER A 216 -15.88 7.40 7.61
C SER A 216 -16.09 7.63 6.10
N GLU A 217 -16.44 8.85 5.71
CA GLU A 217 -16.31 9.30 4.32
C GLU A 217 -14.83 9.54 3.99
N TYR A 218 -14.47 9.37 2.72
CA TYR A 218 -13.11 9.63 2.28
C TYR A 218 -12.92 11.07 1.79
N GLY A 219 -11.75 11.65 2.03
CA GLY A 219 -11.40 12.99 1.56
C GLY A 219 -10.38 13.67 2.47
N LEU A 220 -9.91 14.86 2.09
CA LEU A 220 -8.96 15.68 2.84
C LEU A 220 -9.67 16.88 3.47
N LYS A 221 -10.58 16.61 4.41
CA LYS A 221 -11.32 17.64 5.15
C LYS A 221 -10.80 17.71 6.59
N ASP A 222 -10.36 18.89 7.02
CA ASP A 222 -10.06 19.22 8.42
C ASP A 222 -11.34 19.58 9.20
N GLY A 223 -11.27 19.63 10.52
CA GLY A 223 -12.40 20.02 11.37
C GLY A 223 -12.51 19.18 12.64
N ASP A 224 -13.70 19.15 13.24
CA ASP A 224 -13.94 18.31 14.40
C ASP A 224 -13.90 16.80 14.07
N PHE A 225 -13.83 15.97 15.11
CA PHE A 225 -13.71 14.52 14.97
C PHE A 225 -14.86 13.83 14.20
N LYS A 226 -16.06 14.42 14.12
CA LYS A 226 -17.20 13.83 13.41
C LYS A 226 -17.23 14.23 11.95
N GLU A 227 -16.70 15.40 11.62
CA GLU A 227 -16.74 15.95 10.26
C GLU A 227 -15.47 15.73 9.45
N THR A 228 -14.33 15.56 10.12
CA THR A 228 -13.05 15.33 9.46
C THR A 228 -13.11 14.09 8.57
N GLN A 229 -12.36 14.12 7.47
CA GLN A 229 -12.25 13.02 6.52
C GLN A 229 -10.78 12.62 6.40
N PHE A 230 -10.55 11.32 6.35
CA PHE A 230 -9.26 10.71 6.00
C PHE A 230 -9.42 9.93 4.69
N LYS A 231 -8.35 9.44 4.09
CA LYS A 231 -8.41 8.51 2.96
C LYS A 231 -7.37 7.42 3.18
N ALA A 232 -7.85 6.24 3.56
CA ALA A 232 -7.05 5.05 3.87
C ALA A 232 -5.85 5.35 4.80
N PRO A 233 -6.06 5.90 6.02
CA PRO A 233 -4.96 6.20 6.92
C PRO A 233 -4.22 4.93 7.34
N GLU A 234 -2.89 5.03 7.46
CA GLU A 234 -2.01 3.95 7.89
C GLU A 234 -1.37 4.32 9.23
N GLY A 235 -0.06 4.62 9.27
CA GLY A 235 0.67 4.82 10.51
C GLY A 235 0.18 5.99 11.35
N LEU A 236 0.31 5.82 12.67
CA LEU A 236 0.01 6.85 13.63
C LEU A 236 0.94 6.76 14.83
N ARG A 237 1.15 7.88 15.51
CA ARG A 237 1.89 7.95 16.78
C ARG A 237 1.27 8.95 17.73
N PHE A 238 1.23 8.57 19.00
CA PHE A 238 0.94 9.50 20.08
C PHE A 238 2.12 10.43 20.35
N ILE A 239 1.84 11.71 20.57
CA ILE A 239 2.72 12.67 21.24
C ILE A 239 1.88 13.40 22.27
N GLU A 240 2.15 13.18 23.55
CA GLU A 240 1.35 13.74 24.65
C GLU A 240 -0.15 13.43 24.43
N ASN A 241 -1.00 14.46 24.33
CA ASN A 241 -2.43 14.35 24.10
C ASN A 241 -2.83 14.49 22.62
N LYS A 242 -1.90 14.25 21.69
CA LYS A 242 -2.13 14.35 20.25
C LYS A 242 -1.78 13.05 19.54
N ILE A 243 -2.41 12.84 18.40
CA ILE A 243 -2.09 11.73 17.49
C ILE A 243 -1.70 12.33 16.14
N TYR A 244 -0.52 11.95 15.66
CA TYR A 244 -0.09 12.27 14.30
C TYR A 244 -0.39 11.07 13.42
N VAL A 245 -0.96 11.31 12.23
CA VAL A 245 -1.49 10.28 11.34
C VAL A 245 -0.91 10.45 9.95
N ALA A 246 -0.39 9.37 9.38
CA ALA A 246 -0.08 9.24 7.97
C ALA A 246 -1.38 8.92 7.21
N ASP A 247 -1.93 9.93 6.57
CA ASP A 247 -3.18 9.84 5.82
C ASP A 247 -2.85 9.51 4.36
N THR A 248 -2.54 8.23 4.16
CA THR A 248 -1.74 7.69 3.05
C THR A 248 -2.26 8.08 1.67
N GLU A 249 -3.54 7.83 1.39
CA GLU A 249 -4.13 8.11 0.07
C GLU A 249 -4.58 9.56 -0.09
N ASN A 250 -4.56 10.35 0.99
CA ASN A 250 -4.62 11.81 0.89
C ASN A 250 -3.22 12.44 0.73
N HIS A 251 -2.15 11.63 0.75
CA HIS A 251 -0.78 12.10 0.62
C HIS A 251 -0.47 13.24 1.60
N SER A 252 -0.88 13.08 2.86
CA SER A 252 -0.77 14.11 3.89
C SER A 252 -0.47 13.53 5.28
N ILE A 253 0.02 14.40 6.16
CA ILE A 253 0.16 14.13 7.60
C ILE A 253 -0.87 14.98 8.34
N ARG A 254 -1.61 14.34 9.25
CA ARG A 254 -2.69 14.96 10.03
C ARG A 254 -2.33 14.98 11.51
N GLU A 255 -2.71 16.03 12.21
CA GLU A 255 -2.60 16.15 13.67
C GLU A 255 -4.01 16.13 14.27
N CYS A 256 -4.29 15.14 15.11
CA CYS A 256 -5.51 15.02 15.91
C CYS A 256 -5.23 15.51 17.33
N ASP A 257 -5.86 16.60 17.73
CA ASP A 257 -5.80 17.15 19.09
C ASP A 257 -6.96 16.56 19.91
N LEU A 258 -6.64 15.71 20.90
CA LEU A 258 -7.65 14.99 21.68
C LEU A 258 -8.35 15.85 22.73
N GLU A 259 -7.75 16.97 23.14
CA GLU A 259 -8.36 17.91 24.08
C GLU A 259 -9.40 18.78 23.37
N LYS A 260 -9.02 19.32 22.21
CA LYS A 260 -9.89 20.18 21.40
C LYS A 260 -10.85 19.42 20.51
N GLU A 261 -10.64 18.13 20.33
CA GLU A 261 -11.36 17.24 19.42
C GLU A 261 -11.37 17.75 17.97
N ILE A 262 -10.23 18.26 17.51
CA ILE A 262 -10.03 18.77 16.13
C ILE A 262 -8.91 18.02 15.41
N VAL A 263 -9.05 17.91 14.10
CA VAL A 263 -8.04 17.40 13.17
C VAL A 263 -7.64 18.52 12.22
N LYS A 264 -6.34 18.68 12.01
CA LYS A 264 -5.78 19.59 10.99
C LYS A 264 -4.73 18.89 10.14
N THR A 265 -4.56 19.36 8.92
CA THR A 265 -3.45 18.98 8.06
C THR A 265 -2.20 19.76 8.46
N ILE A 266 -1.07 19.07 8.60
CA ILE A 266 0.21 19.69 8.99
C ILE A 266 1.31 19.54 7.93
N ALA A 267 1.17 18.58 7.02
CA ALA A 267 2.06 18.41 5.88
C ALA A 267 1.30 17.75 4.72
N GLY A 268 1.69 18.04 3.49
CA GLY A 268 1.03 17.55 2.28
C GLY A 268 -0.21 18.35 1.89
N ASN A 269 -0.50 18.34 0.59
CA ASN A 269 -1.53 19.18 -0.05
C ASN A 269 -2.57 18.37 -0.85
N GLY A 270 -2.62 17.05 -0.66
CA GLY A 270 -3.54 16.17 -1.40
C GLY A 270 -3.02 15.67 -2.74
N GLN A 271 -1.85 16.12 -3.20
CA GLN A 271 -1.24 15.71 -4.47
C GLN A 271 -0.02 14.80 -4.26
N LYS A 272 0.33 14.03 -5.30
CA LYS A 272 1.50 13.14 -5.31
C LYS A 272 2.77 13.88 -5.69
N GLU A 273 3.84 13.69 -4.93
CA GLU A 273 5.19 14.16 -5.27
C GLU A 273 6.04 13.06 -5.91
N TYR A 274 6.70 13.41 -7.00
CA TYR A 274 7.57 12.50 -7.76
C TYR A 274 9.05 12.90 -7.70
N SER A 275 9.34 14.13 -7.27
CA SER A 275 10.70 14.63 -7.09
C SER A 275 11.39 13.95 -5.92
N PRO A 276 12.58 13.34 -6.12
CA PRO A 276 13.33 12.71 -5.03
C PRO A 276 13.99 13.72 -4.09
N MET A 277 13.98 15.02 -4.42
CA MET A 277 14.67 16.09 -3.68
C MET A 277 13.71 17.17 -3.15
N ALA A 278 12.44 16.83 -2.95
CA ALA A 278 11.43 17.75 -2.45
C ALA A 278 11.80 18.31 -1.07
N LYS A 279 11.63 19.63 -0.89
CA LYS A 279 11.80 20.34 0.38
C LYS A 279 11.07 21.67 0.39
N GLY A 280 10.68 22.15 1.57
CA GLY A 280 10.05 23.46 1.72
C GLY A 280 9.11 23.54 2.93
N ASP A 281 8.17 24.49 2.88
CA ASP A 281 7.06 24.55 3.82
C ASP A 281 6.17 23.32 3.69
N ALA A 282 5.86 22.68 4.81
CA ALA A 282 5.23 21.36 4.82
C ALA A 282 3.84 21.32 4.16
N LEU A 283 3.08 22.41 4.16
CA LEU A 283 1.76 22.45 3.53
C LEU A 283 1.82 22.73 2.02
N ASN A 284 2.95 23.25 1.54
CA ASN A 284 3.15 23.53 0.12
C ASN A 284 3.81 22.36 -0.63
N VAL A 285 4.55 21.51 0.08
CA VAL A 285 5.19 20.33 -0.49
C VAL A 285 4.19 19.17 -0.58
N SER A 286 4.02 18.62 -1.79
CA SER A 286 3.26 17.38 -2.01
C SER A 286 3.99 16.18 -1.39
N LEU A 287 3.25 15.16 -0.95
CA LEU A 287 3.83 13.91 -0.42
C LEU A 287 3.47 12.75 -1.36
N ASN A 288 3.99 11.55 -1.11
CA ASN A 288 3.60 10.38 -1.89
C ASN A 288 3.48 9.14 -1.01
N SER A 289 2.23 8.88 -0.59
CA SER A 289 1.85 7.74 0.25
C SER A 289 2.71 7.59 1.51
N PRO A 290 2.64 8.56 2.44
CA PRO A 290 3.25 8.39 3.76
C PRO A 290 2.60 7.20 4.47
N TRP A 291 3.40 6.26 4.98
CA TRP A 291 2.92 4.97 5.47
C TRP A 291 3.05 4.79 6.98
N ASP A 292 4.12 5.33 7.56
CA ASP A 292 4.35 5.33 9.00
C ASP A 292 5.13 6.56 9.44
N LEU A 293 5.08 6.84 10.74
CA LEU A 293 5.66 8.01 11.37
C LEU A 293 6.45 7.57 12.60
N GLU A 294 7.58 8.21 12.86
CA GLU A 294 8.34 8.02 14.09
C GLU A 294 8.91 9.34 14.59
N ILE A 295 8.88 9.55 15.90
CA ILE A 295 9.19 10.86 16.49
C ILE A 295 10.59 10.84 17.08
N LEU A 296 11.40 11.80 16.65
CA LEU A 296 12.74 12.00 17.14
C LEU A 296 12.90 13.47 17.55
N LYS A 297 12.83 13.73 18.86
CA LYS A 297 12.90 15.09 19.44
C LYS A 297 11.84 16.00 18.81
N ASP A 298 12.25 17.07 18.13
CA ASP A 298 11.38 18.06 17.49
C ASP A 298 11.01 17.70 16.04
N CYS A 299 11.30 16.48 15.59
CA CYS A 299 11.07 16.05 14.21
C CYS A 299 10.21 14.79 14.14
N ILE A 300 9.39 14.72 13.09
CA ILE A 300 8.68 13.51 12.68
C ILE A 300 9.40 12.98 11.44
N TYR A 301 9.89 11.75 11.54
CA TYR A 301 10.39 10.99 10.40
C TYR A 301 9.22 10.23 9.79
N ILE A 302 9.14 10.23 8.47
CA ILE A 302 8.00 9.74 7.71
C ILE A 302 8.51 8.69 6.73
N ALA A 303 7.98 7.47 6.84
CA ALA A 303 8.19 6.44 5.84
C ALA A 303 7.38 6.78 4.59
N MET A 304 8.05 7.31 3.56
CA MET A 304 7.42 7.75 2.32
C MET A 304 7.42 6.61 1.31
N ALA A 305 6.46 5.70 1.44
CA ALA A 305 6.43 4.44 0.69
C ALA A 305 6.40 4.68 -0.83
N GLY A 306 5.63 5.67 -1.29
CA GLY A 306 5.50 6.02 -2.71
C GLY A 306 6.76 6.63 -3.33
N ASN A 307 7.64 7.23 -2.52
CA ASN A 307 8.95 7.71 -2.99
C ASN A 307 10.10 6.75 -2.67
N HIS A 308 9.87 5.66 -1.93
CA HIS A 308 10.94 4.79 -1.43
C HIS A 308 12.01 5.59 -0.65
N GLN A 309 11.56 6.43 0.26
CA GLN A 309 12.40 7.34 1.03
C GLN A 309 11.92 7.45 2.48
N ILE A 310 12.79 7.97 3.35
CA ILE A 310 12.40 8.48 4.66
C ILE A 310 12.51 10.00 4.60
N TRP A 311 11.41 10.68 4.88
CA TRP A 311 11.32 12.13 4.90
C TRP A 311 11.35 12.64 6.33
N LYS A 312 11.68 13.91 6.50
CA LYS A 312 11.80 14.56 7.81
C LYS A 312 10.98 15.83 7.84
N TYR A 313 10.06 15.91 8.80
CA TYR A 313 9.26 17.09 9.11
C TYR A 313 9.74 17.70 10.43
N ASN A 314 10.07 18.98 10.43
CA ASN A 314 10.45 19.73 11.62
C ASN A 314 9.23 20.44 12.21
N MET A 315 8.85 20.09 13.44
CA MET A 315 7.64 20.59 14.07
C MET A 315 7.72 22.08 14.48
N LYS A 316 8.94 22.63 14.63
CA LYS A 316 9.15 24.02 15.09
C LYS A 316 9.01 25.03 13.95
N ASP A 317 9.73 24.82 12.87
CA ASP A 317 9.73 25.72 11.71
C ASP A 317 8.76 25.27 10.60
N LYS A 318 8.13 24.09 10.76
CA LYS A 318 7.17 23.50 9.81
C LYS A 318 7.76 23.24 8.43
N SER A 319 9.08 23.02 8.36
CA SER A 319 9.73 22.56 7.13
C SER A 319 9.64 21.05 6.98
N ILE A 320 9.61 20.59 5.72
CA ILE A 320 9.71 19.18 5.37
C ILE A 320 10.75 18.99 4.26
N GLU A 321 11.45 17.86 4.27
CA GLU A 321 12.40 17.49 3.22
C GLU A 321 12.47 15.97 3.03
N SER A 322 12.80 15.55 1.80
CA SER A 322 13.39 14.24 1.55
C SER A 322 14.74 14.15 2.27
N HIS A 323 14.92 13.12 3.10
CA HIS A 323 16.04 13.06 4.04
C HIS A 323 16.95 11.83 3.83
N ILE A 324 16.37 10.65 3.57
CA ILE A 324 17.11 9.39 3.39
C ILE A 324 16.57 8.64 2.19
N GLY A 325 17.46 8.26 1.27
CA GLY A 325 17.15 7.51 0.05
C GLY A 325 17.12 8.39 -1.19
N THR A 326 17.55 7.85 -2.32
CA THR A 326 17.58 8.59 -3.61
C THR A 326 16.25 8.61 -4.37
N GLY A 327 15.26 7.83 -3.92
CA GLY A 327 14.01 7.61 -4.65
C GLY A 327 14.00 6.38 -5.56
N GLY A 328 15.15 5.77 -5.83
CA GLY A 328 15.22 4.52 -6.59
C GLY A 328 14.80 3.31 -5.75
N GLU A 329 13.94 2.44 -6.31
CA GLU A 329 13.45 1.23 -5.66
C GLU A 329 14.45 0.07 -5.75
N ASN A 330 15.23 -0.15 -4.68
CA ASN A 330 16.07 -1.34 -4.53
C ASN A 330 16.62 -1.45 -3.10
N ILE A 331 17.47 -2.44 -2.85
CA ILE A 331 18.30 -2.51 -1.65
C ILE A 331 19.72 -2.05 -1.96
N ARG A 332 20.14 -0.93 -1.35
CA ARG A 332 21.55 -0.50 -1.38
C ARG A 332 21.87 0.27 -0.11
N ASP A 333 22.86 -0.21 0.63
CA ASP A 333 23.44 0.49 1.78
C ASP A 333 24.33 1.66 1.30
N GLY A 334 24.59 2.62 2.19
CA GLY A 334 25.40 3.80 1.87
C GLY A 334 24.98 5.03 2.66
N SER A 335 25.57 6.17 2.33
CA SER A 335 25.14 7.46 2.88
C SER A 335 23.68 7.76 2.53
N PHE A 336 23.02 8.59 3.33
CA PHE A 336 21.59 8.93 3.16
C PHE A 336 21.23 9.41 1.74
N ASP A 337 22.15 10.12 1.07
CA ASP A 337 21.99 10.63 -0.31
C ASP A 337 22.31 9.60 -1.40
N LYS A 338 22.72 8.37 -1.04
CA LYS A 338 23.14 7.32 -2.00
C LYS A 338 22.46 5.98 -1.78
N CYS A 339 21.86 5.74 -0.63
CA CYS A 339 21.15 4.49 -0.37
C CYS A 339 19.90 4.37 -1.27
N LEU A 340 19.53 3.14 -1.58
CA LEU A 340 18.26 2.79 -2.22
C LEU A 340 17.40 2.12 -1.16
N LEU A 341 16.15 2.55 -1.04
CA LEU A 341 15.14 1.92 -0.20
C LEU A 341 14.05 1.33 -1.11
N ALA A 342 13.11 0.60 -0.54
CA ALA A 342 12.06 -0.05 -1.32
C ALA A 342 10.76 -0.13 -0.53
N GLN A 343 9.84 0.79 -0.84
CA GLN A 343 8.54 0.92 -0.20
C GLN A 343 8.64 0.87 1.33
N THR A 344 9.41 1.81 1.90
CA THR A 344 9.59 1.89 3.35
C THR A 344 8.23 2.08 4.03
N SER A 345 7.87 1.17 4.95
CA SER A 345 6.49 1.06 5.47
C SER A 345 6.37 1.22 6.99
N ALA A 346 7.49 1.20 7.71
CA ALA A 346 7.51 1.35 9.15
C ALA A 346 8.85 1.87 9.64
N LEU A 347 8.78 2.61 10.74
CA LEU A 347 9.92 3.23 11.41
C LEU A 347 9.87 2.92 12.91
N CYS A 348 11.04 2.77 13.53
CA CYS A 348 11.16 2.69 14.98
C CYS A 348 12.54 3.20 15.45
N TYR A 349 12.55 4.17 16.35
CA TYR A 349 13.77 4.75 16.89
C TYR A 349 14.23 4.04 18.16
N ASP A 350 15.53 3.78 18.28
CA ASP A 350 16.11 3.06 19.43
C ASP A 350 16.31 3.93 20.69
N GLY A 351 15.94 5.21 20.61
CA GLY A 351 16.14 6.19 21.68
C GLY A 351 17.56 6.78 21.74
N LYS A 352 18.49 6.31 20.90
CA LYS A 352 19.92 6.67 20.97
C LYS A 352 20.43 7.25 19.66
N LYS A 353 20.52 6.42 18.61
CA LYS A 353 21.12 6.81 17.33
C LYS A 353 20.66 6.03 16.11
N LYS A 354 19.92 4.93 16.27
CA LYS A 354 19.47 4.11 15.14
C LYS A 354 17.97 4.29 14.93
N LEU A 355 17.63 4.69 13.71
CA LEU A 355 16.27 4.61 13.20
C LEU A 355 16.14 3.31 12.41
N TYR A 356 15.55 2.29 13.02
CA TYR A 356 15.22 1.04 12.34
C TYR A 356 14.02 1.25 11.43
N PHE A 357 14.01 0.55 10.30
CA PHE A 357 12.90 0.61 9.37
C PHE A 357 12.71 -0.69 8.61
N VAL A 358 11.50 -0.83 8.07
CA VAL A 358 11.11 -1.91 7.18
C VAL A 358 11.06 -1.40 5.75
N ASP A 359 11.79 -2.06 4.85
CA ASP A 359 11.60 -1.96 3.41
C ASP A 359 10.82 -3.20 2.93
N SER A 360 9.53 -3.03 2.69
CA SER A 360 8.60 -4.15 2.45
C SER A 360 8.88 -4.87 1.14
N GLU A 361 9.15 -4.12 0.06
CA GLU A 361 9.30 -4.67 -1.29
C GLU A 361 10.60 -5.49 -1.45
N THR A 362 11.60 -5.25 -0.60
CA THR A 362 12.84 -6.05 -0.49
C THR A 362 12.80 -7.06 0.67
N SER A 363 11.69 -7.14 1.38
CA SER A 363 11.49 -8.01 2.55
C SER A 363 12.61 -7.90 3.59
N SER A 364 13.03 -6.66 3.86
CA SER A 364 14.24 -6.37 4.64
C SER A 364 13.99 -5.51 5.87
N ILE A 365 14.81 -5.75 6.89
CA ILE A 365 14.92 -4.91 8.09
C ILE A 365 16.26 -4.20 8.03
N ARG A 366 16.23 -2.88 8.16
CA ARG A 366 17.40 -2.01 7.96
C ARG A 366 17.42 -0.94 9.03
N TYR A 367 18.52 -0.22 9.15
CA TYR A 367 18.59 0.95 10.02
C TYR A 367 19.41 2.06 9.40
N ALA A 368 18.98 3.29 9.67
CA ALA A 368 19.77 4.50 9.48
C ALA A 368 20.50 4.80 10.80
N ASP A 369 21.83 4.82 10.78
CA ASP A 369 22.62 5.35 11.88
C ASP A 369 22.70 6.88 11.71
N LEU A 370 22.14 7.60 12.67
CA LEU A 370 21.97 9.04 12.64
C LEU A 370 23.25 9.80 13.02
N GLU A 371 24.27 9.12 13.55
CA GLU A 371 25.58 9.72 13.85
C GLU A 371 26.48 9.71 12.61
N ASP A 372 26.53 8.60 11.87
CA ASP A 372 27.40 8.45 10.70
C ASP A 372 26.71 8.74 9.37
N HIS A 373 25.39 8.98 9.40
CA HIS A 373 24.53 9.24 8.26
C HIS A 373 24.55 8.15 7.19
N LYS A 374 24.56 6.88 7.62
CA LYS A 374 24.52 5.73 6.73
C LYS A 374 23.37 4.78 7.01
N VAL A 375 22.91 4.14 5.95
CA VAL A 375 21.95 3.04 5.99
C VAL A 375 22.70 1.71 5.94
N HIS A 376 22.28 0.80 6.80
CA HIS A 376 22.79 -0.56 6.93
C HIS A 376 21.66 -1.58 6.84
N THR A 377 21.92 -2.70 6.19
CA THR A 377 20.99 -3.83 6.11
C THR A 377 21.25 -4.82 7.24
N LEU A 378 20.20 -5.18 7.98
CA LEU A 378 20.25 -6.22 9.00
C LEU A 378 19.79 -7.56 8.40
N ILE A 379 18.58 -7.59 7.82
CA ILE A 379 17.96 -8.79 7.23
C ILE A 379 17.48 -8.43 5.82
N GLY A 380 17.62 -9.35 4.86
CA GLY A 380 17.14 -9.22 3.48
C GLY A 380 18.24 -8.94 2.46
N LYS A 381 18.00 -9.25 1.18
CA LYS A 381 19.02 -9.19 0.11
C LYS A 381 18.56 -8.62 -1.22
N GLY A 382 17.26 -8.31 -1.40
CA GLY A 382 16.76 -7.70 -2.65
C GLY A 382 15.27 -7.93 -2.92
N LEU A 383 14.76 -7.31 -3.99
CA LEU A 383 13.34 -7.26 -4.36
C LEU A 383 12.68 -8.64 -4.56
N PHE A 384 13.47 -9.67 -4.87
CA PHE A 384 13.02 -11.04 -5.07
C PHE A 384 13.64 -12.04 -4.09
N TYR A 385 14.26 -11.54 -3.01
CA TYR A 385 14.84 -12.36 -1.94
C TYR A 385 13.90 -12.38 -0.73
N PHE A 386 12.90 -13.25 -0.79
CA PHE A 386 11.89 -13.41 0.26
C PHE A 386 11.62 -14.90 0.52
N GLY A 387 11.09 -15.21 1.69
CA GLY A 387 10.90 -16.60 2.13
C GLY A 387 10.21 -16.69 3.48
N ASN A 388 10.35 -17.83 4.15
CA ASN A 388 9.70 -18.10 5.43
C ASN A 388 10.65 -18.79 6.42
N LYS A 389 11.93 -18.42 6.39
CA LYS A 389 13.00 -19.02 7.21
C LYS A 389 13.40 -18.05 8.31
N VAL A 390 13.69 -18.57 9.51
CA VAL A 390 14.29 -17.80 10.61
C VAL A 390 15.58 -18.50 11.06
N GLY A 391 16.46 -17.78 11.74
CA GLY A 391 17.78 -18.23 12.15
C GLY A 391 18.65 -17.02 12.44
N SER A 392 19.92 -17.03 11.98
CA SER A 392 20.71 -15.79 11.94
C SER A 392 20.11 -14.77 10.96
N PHE A 393 20.53 -13.51 11.05
CA PHE A 393 20.08 -12.45 10.16
C PHE A 393 20.37 -12.76 8.69
N GLU A 394 21.56 -13.31 8.40
CA GLU A 394 21.93 -13.71 7.03
C GLU A 394 21.02 -14.81 6.44
N ASN A 395 20.51 -15.69 7.30
CA ASN A 395 19.69 -16.85 6.93
C ASN A 395 18.19 -16.59 7.02
N THR A 396 17.80 -15.50 7.65
CA THR A 396 16.40 -15.14 7.84
C THR A 396 15.82 -14.62 6.54
N MET A 397 14.63 -15.10 6.20
CA MET A 397 13.86 -14.66 5.05
C MET A 397 12.46 -14.31 5.53
N LEU A 398 12.13 -13.03 5.40
CA LEU A 398 10.81 -12.46 5.65
C LEU A 398 10.03 -12.40 4.34
N GLN A 399 8.77 -11.99 4.40
CA GLN A 399 7.94 -11.76 3.22
C GLN A 399 7.05 -10.54 3.46
N HIS A 400 7.39 -9.45 2.76
CA HIS A 400 6.68 -8.17 2.79
C HIS A 400 6.27 -7.76 4.22
N PRO A 401 7.22 -7.68 5.18
CA PRO A 401 6.91 -7.18 6.51
C PRO A 401 6.37 -5.75 6.40
N LEU A 402 5.45 -5.39 7.30
CA LEU A 402 4.87 -4.05 7.29
C LEU A 402 5.14 -3.24 8.54
N ASP A 403 5.53 -3.86 9.66
CA ASP A 403 5.81 -3.13 10.90
C ASP A 403 6.98 -3.68 11.71
N LEU A 404 7.57 -2.82 12.52
CA LEU A 404 8.57 -3.17 13.52
C LEU A 404 8.48 -2.30 14.77
N LYS A 405 8.90 -2.85 15.91
CA LYS A 405 9.08 -2.14 17.19
C LYS A 405 10.34 -2.61 17.89
N TYR A 406 11.01 -1.69 18.55
CA TYR A 406 12.27 -1.92 19.25
C TYR A 406 12.06 -1.87 20.76
N LYS A 407 12.64 -2.84 21.49
CA LYS A 407 12.76 -2.82 22.95
C LYS A 407 13.97 -3.66 23.37
N ASP A 408 14.85 -3.08 24.18
CA ASP A 408 15.97 -3.78 24.84
C ASP A 408 16.85 -4.63 23.90
N ASN A 409 17.27 -4.06 22.76
CA ASN A 409 18.04 -4.73 21.70
C ASN A 409 17.28 -5.84 20.94
N ILE A 410 15.97 -5.92 21.10
CA ILE A 410 15.10 -6.83 20.36
C ILE A 410 14.22 -6.01 19.42
N LEU A 411 14.18 -6.43 18.16
CA LEU A 411 13.19 -5.97 17.18
C LEU A 411 12.05 -6.98 17.10
N TYR A 412 10.83 -6.55 17.35
CA TYR A 412 9.62 -7.27 17.06
C TYR A 412 9.16 -6.85 15.68
N ILE A 413 8.85 -7.81 14.81
CA ILE A 413 8.57 -7.56 13.39
C ILE A 413 7.28 -8.26 13.01
N ALA A 414 6.37 -7.51 12.40
CA ALA A 414 5.19 -8.04 11.74
C ALA A 414 5.60 -8.55 10.34
N ASP A 415 5.88 -9.84 10.25
CA ASP A 415 6.25 -10.52 9.00
C ASP A 415 4.97 -10.91 8.24
N THR A 416 4.36 -9.88 7.65
CA THR A 416 2.96 -9.81 7.26
C THR A 416 2.54 -10.94 6.33
N TYR A 417 3.22 -11.15 5.20
CA TYR A 417 2.82 -12.20 4.24
C TYR A 417 3.21 -13.61 4.69
N ASN A 418 4.05 -13.74 5.72
CA ASN A 418 4.25 -15.01 6.43
C ASN A 418 3.27 -15.21 7.60
N ASN A 419 2.34 -14.26 7.83
CA ASN A 419 1.24 -14.40 8.80
C ASN A 419 1.72 -14.68 10.24
N ARG A 420 2.77 -13.98 10.65
CA ARG A 420 3.47 -14.22 11.92
C ARG A 420 4.11 -12.95 12.49
N ILE A 421 4.41 -13.00 13.79
CA ILE A 421 5.32 -12.05 14.43
C ILE A 421 6.62 -12.79 14.73
N VAL A 422 7.75 -12.15 14.43
CA VAL A 422 9.08 -12.63 14.79
C VAL A 422 9.76 -11.64 15.76
N LYS A 423 10.64 -12.15 16.61
CA LYS A 423 11.59 -11.34 17.39
C LYS A 423 12.99 -11.54 16.85
N ALA A 424 13.75 -10.47 16.70
CA ALA A 424 15.13 -10.46 16.23
C ALA A 424 16.01 -9.85 17.34
N ASP A 425 16.85 -10.69 17.94
CA ASP A 425 17.83 -10.30 18.96
C ASP A 425 19.10 -9.80 18.27
N ILE A 426 19.33 -8.49 18.39
CA ILE A 426 20.42 -7.79 17.71
C ILE A 426 21.79 -8.22 18.23
N LEU A 427 21.90 -8.55 19.52
CA LEU A 427 23.19 -8.88 20.14
C LEU A 427 23.61 -10.32 19.82
N ASN A 428 22.63 -11.22 19.69
CA ASN A 428 22.88 -12.64 19.50
C ASN A 428 22.73 -13.12 18.04
N ASP A 429 22.45 -12.22 17.10
CA ASP A 429 22.22 -12.54 15.68
C ASP A 429 21.22 -13.70 15.53
N LYS A 430 20.02 -13.54 16.12
CA LYS A 430 19.03 -14.60 16.20
C LYS A 430 17.61 -14.09 15.98
N VAL A 431 16.90 -14.73 15.08
CA VAL A 431 15.48 -14.48 14.77
C VAL A 431 14.64 -15.68 15.13
N GLU A 432 13.55 -15.46 15.84
CA GLU A 432 12.62 -16.50 16.30
C GLU A 432 11.18 -16.10 16.06
N ILE A 433 10.34 -17.07 15.70
CA ILE A 433 8.90 -16.85 15.55
C ILE A 433 8.25 -16.89 16.94
N ILE A 434 7.50 -15.85 17.28
CA ILE A 434 6.83 -15.75 18.60
C ILE A 434 5.30 -15.90 18.50
N LYS A 435 4.71 -15.67 17.33
CA LYS A 435 3.27 -15.86 17.06
C LYS A 435 3.07 -16.25 15.60
N LYS A 436 2.19 -17.22 15.36
CA LYS A 436 1.74 -17.69 14.03
C LYS A 436 0.22 -17.63 13.94
N GLY A 437 -0.31 -17.88 12.74
CA GLY A 437 -1.76 -18.01 12.52
C GLY A 437 -2.48 -16.66 12.53
N LEU A 438 -1.76 -15.59 12.19
CA LEU A 438 -2.34 -14.29 11.92
C LEU A 438 -2.81 -14.23 10.45
N ASN A 439 -3.39 -13.12 10.03
CA ASN A 439 -3.86 -12.90 8.68
C ASN A 439 -3.50 -11.48 8.24
N GLU A 440 -2.33 -11.36 7.60
CA GLU A 440 -1.67 -10.10 7.27
C GLU A 440 -1.60 -9.13 8.46
N PRO A 441 -0.78 -9.40 9.49
CA PRO A 441 -0.57 -8.43 10.55
C PRO A 441 0.18 -7.20 10.01
N ASN A 442 -0.49 -6.05 9.93
CA ASN A 442 0.11 -4.83 9.35
C ASN A 442 0.75 -3.90 10.39
N GLY A 443 0.39 -4.06 11.66
CA GLY A 443 0.76 -3.14 12.73
C GLY A 443 0.94 -3.85 14.06
N ILE A 444 1.96 -3.44 14.80
CA ILE A 444 2.22 -3.87 16.17
C ILE A 444 2.62 -2.69 17.05
N GLU A 445 2.27 -2.76 18.33
CA GLU A 445 2.76 -1.83 19.34
C GLU A 445 3.14 -2.58 20.61
N LEU A 446 4.21 -2.12 21.27
CA LEU A 446 4.66 -2.66 22.55
C LEU A 446 4.11 -1.81 23.68
N TYR A 447 3.45 -2.43 24.65
CA TYR A 447 3.02 -1.76 25.86
C TYR A 447 3.16 -2.71 27.06
N GLU A 448 3.88 -2.26 28.07
CA GLU A 448 4.31 -3.07 29.22
C GLU A 448 5.02 -4.37 28.76
N ASN A 449 4.44 -5.52 29.09
CA ASN A 449 4.91 -6.86 28.72
C ASN A 449 4.11 -7.48 27.58
N ASN A 450 3.43 -6.66 26.76
CA ASN A 450 2.54 -7.13 25.72
C ASN A 450 2.89 -6.57 24.35
N ILE A 451 2.52 -7.35 23.32
CA ILE A 451 2.49 -6.92 21.94
C ILE A 451 1.02 -6.86 21.53
N TYR A 452 0.58 -5.68 21.14
CA TYR A 452 -0.72 -5.45 20.51
C TYR A 452 -0.53 -5.57 19.01
N ILE A 453 -1.46 -6.23 18.32
CA ILE A 453 -1.34 -6.62 16.92
C ILE A 453 -2.61 -6.25 16.18
N CYS A 454 -2.48 -5.47 15.12
CA CYS A 454 -3.53 -5.33 14.11
C CYS A 454 -3.55 -6.58 13.22
N ASN A 455 -4.43 -7.53 13.49
CA ASN A 455 -4.64 -8.69 12.63
C ASN A 455 -5.60 -8.30 11.49
N THR A 456 -5.04 -7.68 10.46
CA THR A 456 -5.76 -6.78 9.53
C THR A 456 -6.87 -7.47 8.76
N ASN A 457 -6.60 -8.63 8.16
CA ASN A 457 -7.61 -9.31 7.35
C ASN A 457 -8.64 -10.10 8.19
N ASP A 458 -8.39 -10.31 9.48
CA ASP A 458 -9.38 -10.88 10.41
C ASP A 458 -10.21 -9.78 11.10
N GLY A 459 -9.86 -8.50 10.87
CA GLY A 459 -10.60 -7.36 11.40
C GLY A 459 -10.51 -7.19 12.91
N LYS A 460 -9.38 -7.56 13.52
CA LYS A 460 -9.23 -7.66 14.99
C LYS A 460 -7.95 -6.98 15.51
N ILE A 461 -8.02 -6.55 16.76
CA ILE A 461 -6.84 -6.22 17.57
C ILE A 461 -6.58 -7.38 18.53
N GLU A 462 -5.41 -8.02 18.41
CA GLU A 462 -4.97 -9.10 19.29
C GLU A 462 -3.91 -8.62 20.28
N LYS A 463 -3.83 -9.27 21.45
CA LYS A 463 -2.79 -9.02 22.45
C LYS A 463 -2.09 -10.33 22.78
N ILE A 464 -0.75 -10.31 22.80
CA ILE A 464 0.07 -11.45 23.26
C ILE A 464 1.10 -10.99 24.28
N ILE A 465 1.51 -11.88 25.18
CA ILE A 465 2.51 -11.60 26.21
C ILE A 465 3.91 -11.83 25.63
N ILE A 466 4.82 -10.90 25.88
CA ILE A 466 6.25 -11.04 25.59
C ILE A 466 6.83 -12.07 26.56
N LYS A 467 7.32 -13.19 26.01
CA LYS A 467 7.98 -14.25 26.78
C LYS A 467 9.49 -14.09 26.83
#